data_AF-A0A937JUV0-F1
#
_entry.id   AF-A0A937JUV0-F1
#
_cell.length_a   1.000
_cell.length_b   1.000
_cell.length_c   1.000
_cell.angle_alpha   90.00
_cell.angle_beta   90.00
_cell.angle_gamma   90.00
#
_symmetry.space_group_name_H-M   'P 1'
#
loop_
_entity.id
_entity.type
_entity.pdbx_description
1 polymer ?
#
loop_
_entity_poly.entity_id
_entity_poly.type
_entity_poly.pdbx_seq_one_letter_code
_entity_poly.pdbx_strand_id
1 'polypeptide(L)'
;MEEASNVEVPAVLELRTVSVSVGSIVNYVLPDGRSEGQIRPAIVVRKWSDTCVNLQVLTDGDNDYPGKDGTLWKTSVTYSEDKLPYTWHFWTPE
;
A
#
# COMPACT_ATOMS: atom_id res chain seq x y z
N MET A 1 -9.02 48.21 -27.32
CA MET A 1 -9.69 47.09 -26.63
C MET A 1 -9.01 45.86 -27.15
N GLU A 2 -8.04 45.34 -26.40
CA GLU A 2 -7.26 44.16 -26.75
C GLU A 2 -7.58 43.14 -25.67
N GLU A 3 -8.12 42.00 -26.09
CA GLU A 3 -8.62 40.94 -25.22
C GLU A 3 -7.48 40.36 -24.39
N ALA A 4 -7.71 40.25 -23.07
CA ALA A 4 -6.85 39.49 -22.19
C ALA A 4 -6.91 38.02 -22.61
N SER A 5 -5.78 37.48 -23.06
CA SER A 5 -5.62 36.05 -23.32
C SER A 5 -5.82 35.27 -22.02
N ASN A 6 -6.80 34.37 -22.03
CA ASN A 6 -6.96 33.37 -20.98
C ASN A 6 -5.71 32.48 -20.98
N VAL A 7 -4.95 32.54 -19.89
CA VAL A 7 -3.87 31.60 -19.62
C VAL A 7 -4.52 30.26 -19.23
N GLU A 8 -4.34 29.24 -20.07
CA GLU A 8 -4.70 27.86 -19.69
C GLU A 8 -3.84 27.45 -18.50
N VAL A 9 -4.49 27.25 -17.36
CA VAL A 9 -3.86 26.68 -16.17
C VAL A 9 -3.64 25.19 -16.45
N PRO A 10 -2.41 24.67 -16.42
CA PRO A 10 -2.17 23.27 -16.74
C PRO A 10 -2.83 22.38 -15.69
N ALA A 11 -3.35 21.24 -16.16
CA ALA A 11 -4.07 20.23 -15.40
C ALA A 11 -3.46 20.03 -13.99
N VAL A 12 -4.25 20.37 -12.98
CA VAL A 12 -3.97 20.03 -11.59
C VAL A 12 -3.84 18.50 -11.56
N LEU A 13 -2.64 18.00 -11.29
CA LEU A 13 -2.42 16.61 -10.96
C LEU A 13 -3.33 16.34 -9.75
N GLU A 14 -4.46 15.68 -9.95
CA GLU A 14 -5.35 15.38 -8.83
C GLU A 14 -4.55 14.55 -7.83
N LEU A 15 -4.23 15.16 -6.69
CA LEU A 15 -3.64 14.47 -5.56
C LEU A 15 -4.63 13.39 -5.16
N ARG A 16 -4.36 12.15 -5.59
CA ARG A 16 -5.10 10.99 -5.11
C ARG A 16 -4.91 10.96 -3.61
N THR A 17 -5.96 11.33 -2.90
CA THR A 17 -5.97 11.24 -1.45
C THR A 17 -6.03 9.76 -1.12
N VAL A 18 -4.93 9.23 -0.58
CA VAL A 18 -4.91 7.87 -0.03
C VAL A 18 -5.81 7.90 1.19
N SER A 19 -6.90 7.14 1.17
CA SER A 19 -7.76 6.97 2.34
C SER A 19 -7.96 5.50 2.59
N VAL A 20 -7.64 5.06 3.81
CA VAL A 20 -7.74 3.67 4.23
C VAL A 20 -8.47 3.56 5.57
N SER A 21 -9.22 2.49 5.73
CA SER A 21 -9.97 2.16 6.95
C SER A 21 -9.48 0.87 7.59
N VAL A 22 -9.70 0.71 8.89
CA VAL A 22 -9.58 -0.61 9.52
C VAL A 22 -10.57 -1.57 8.87
N GLY A 23 -10.11 -2.78 8.55
CA GLY A 23 -10.86 -3.78 7.78
C GLY A 23 -10.62 -3.73 6.27
N SER A 24 -10.00 -2.67 5.73
CA SER A 24 -9.62 -2.63 4.32
C SER A 24 -8.62 -3.74 3.99
N ILE A 25 -8.81 -4.39 2.83
CA ILE A 25 -7.84 -5.33 2.26
C ILE A 25 -6.90 -4.54 1.36
N VAL A 26 -5.60 -4.68 1.59
CA VAL A 26 -4.52 -4.01 0.86
C VAL A 26 -3.47 -5.03 0.44
N ASN A 27 -2.57 -4.63 -0.44
CA ASN A 27 -1.40 -5.41 -0.82
C ASN A 27 -0.22 -5.03 0.10
N TYR A 28 0.50 -6.02 0.61
CA TYR A 28 1.75 -5.83 1.35
C TYR A 28 2.92 -6.47 0.58
N VAL A 29 4.04 -5.76 0.49
CA VAL A 29 5.25 -6.24 -0.18
C VAL A 29 6.19 -6.87 0.83
N LEU A 30 6.46 -8.17 0.67
CA LEU A 30 7.32 -8.93 1.58
C LEU A 30 8.75 -8.35 1.57
N PRO A 31 9.31 -8.02 2.74
CA PRO A 31 10.63 -7.37 2.82
C PRO A 31 11.81 -8.33 2.78
N ASP A 32 11.55 -9.62 2.99
CA ASP A 32 12.55 -10.65 3.21
C ASP A 32 11.92 -12.05 2.99
N GLY A 33 12.74 -13.09 3.14
CA GLY A 33 12.32 -14.48 3.01
C GLY A 33 12.43 -14.99 1.57
N ARG A 34 11.86 -16.17 1.32
CA ARG A 34 11.95 -16.85 0.01
C ARG A 34 11.17 -16.11 -1.08
N SER A 35 10.18 -15.33 -0.67
CA SER A 35 9.27 -14.57 -1.52
C SER A 35 9.51 -13.07 -1.40
N GLU A 36 10.73 -12.63 -1.06
CA GLU A 36 11.09 -11.21 -0.97
C GLU A 36 10.65 -10.45 -2.23
N GLY A 37 10.08 -9.26 -2.05
CA GLY A 37 9.54 -8.41 -3.12
C GLY A 37 8.19 -8.85 -3.67
N GLN A 38 7.70 -10.06 -3.34
CA GLN A 38 6.37 -10.49 -3.74
C GLN A 38 5.27 -9.84 -2.90
N ILE A 39 4.06 -9.82 -3.44
CA ILE A 39 2.88 -9.24 -2.81
C ILE A 39 2.06 -10.32 -2.10
N ARG A 40 1.56 -9.99 -0.90
CA ARG A 40 0.56 -10.77 -0.18
C ARG A 40 -0.63 -9.90 0.21
N PRO A 41 -1.86 -10.43 0.21
CA PRO A 41 -3.00 -9.70 0.72
C PRO A 41 -2.86 -9.49 2.23
N ALA A 42 -3.31 -8.34 2.71
CA ALA A 42 -3.26 -7.98 4.11
C ALA A 42 -4.51 -7.21 4.51
N ILE A 43 -4.94 -7.37 5.77
CA ILE A 43 -6.05 -6.63 6.35
C ILE A 43 -5.49 -5.53 7.24
N VAL A 44 -5.97 -4.31 7.09
CA VAL A 44 -5.66 -3.19 7.99
C VAL A 44 -6.34 -3.44 9.33
N VAL A 45 -5.56 -3.65 10.39
CA VAL A 45 -6.08 -3.93 11.74
C VAL A 45 -6.00 -2.72 12.67
N ARG A 46 -5.18 -1.72 12.33
CA ARG A 46 -5.07 -0.45 13.04
C ARG A 46 -4.55 0.63 12.10
N LYS A 47 -4.96 1.88 12.35
CA LYS A 47 -4.50 3.06 11.61
C LYS A 47 -3.72 4.00 12.53
N TRP A 48 -2.56 4.46 12.08
CA TRP A 48 -1.83 5.59 12.69
C TRP A 48 -2.10 6.89 11.93
N SER A 49 -2.14 6.81 10.59
CA SER A 49 -2.52 7.87 9.66
C SER A 49 -3.12 7.25 8.39
N ASP A 50 -3.55 8.07 7.43
CA ASP A 50 -3.99 7.59 6.11
C ASP A 50 -2.94 6.79 5.33
N THR A 51 -1.67 6.97 5.65
CA THR A 51 -0.54 6.34 4.96
C THR A 51 0.25 5.39 5.85
N CYS A 52 -0.07 5.24 7.13
CA CYS A 52 0.67 4.38 8.06
C CYS A 52 -0.28 3.54 8.91
N VAL A 53 -0.12 2.21 8.82
CA VAL A 53 -1.07 1.24 9.38
C VAL A 53 -0.37 0.05 10.03
N ASN A 54 -1.13 -0.73 10.80
CA ASN A 54 -0.75 -2.10 11.14
C ASN A 54 -1.57 -3.07 10.29
N LEU A 55 -0.93 -4.18 9.93
CA LEU A 55 -1.46 -5.19 9.02
C LEU A 55 -1.44 -6.57 9.67
N GLN A 56 -2.48 -7.35 9.41
CA GLN A 56 -2.41 -8.80 9.43
C GLN A 56 -2.26 -9.28 7.98
N VAL A 57 -1.06 -9.76 7.64
CA VAL A 57 -0.71 -10.22 6.31
C VAL A 57 -1.01 -11.72 6.20
N LEU A 58 -1.64 -12.12 5.10
CA LEU A 58 -1.98 -13.50 4.79
C LEU A 58 -0.86 -14.08 3.92
N THR A 59 0.04 -14.85 4.52
CA THR A 59 1.19 -15.45 3.84
C THR A 59 0.89 -16.88 3.42
N ASP A 60 1.66 -17.42 2.48
CA ASP A 60 1.62 -18.83 2.07
C ASP A 60 2.43 -19.72 3.04
N GLY A 61 2.29 -19.45 4.34
CA GLY A 61 2.97 -20.17 5.44
C GLY A 61 4.46 -20.42 5.19
N ASP A 62 4.85 -21.70 5.21
CA ASP A 62 6.22 -22.19 5.03
C ASP A 62 6.87 -21.85 3.69
N ASN A 63 6.08 -21.56 2.65
CA ASN A 63 6.63 -21.13 1.36
C ASN A 63 7.23 -19.73 1.47
N ASP A 64 6.62 -18.84 2.24
CA ASP A 64 7.13 -17.50 2.49
C ASP A 64 8.15 -17.51 3.64
N TYR A 65 7.76 -18.10 4.77
CA TYR A 65 8.53 -18.09 6.01
C TYR A 65 8.48 -19.47 6.68
N PRO A 66 9.59 -20.24 6.68
CA PRO A 66 9.63 -21.55 7.31
C PRO A 66 9.22 -21.50 8.79
N GLY A 67 8.33 -22.41 9.18
CA GLY A 67 7.76 -22.53 10.52
C GLY A 67 6.66 -21.52 10.84
N LYS A 68 6.02 -20.90 9.83
CA LYS A 68 4.94 -19.92 10.03
C LYS A 68 3.59 -20.45 9.56
N ASP A 69 2.54 -20.05 10.28
CA ASP A 69 1.17 -20.55 10.15
C ASP A 69 0.31 -19.81 9.12
N GLY A 70 0.94 -19.10 8.19
CA GLY A 70 0.23 -18.34 7.14
C GLY A 70 -0.25 -16.95 7.58
N THR A 71 0.11 -16.50 8.78
CA THR A 71 -0.15 -15.12 9.19
C THR A 71 1.10 -14.39 9.64
N LEU A 72 1.20 -13.12 9.28
CA LEU A 72 2.30 -12.26 9.66
C LEU A 72 1.79 -10.90 10.13
N TRP A 73 2.15 -10.53 11.35
CA TRP A 73 1.82 -9.23 11.92
C TRP A 73 2.88 -8.21 11.55
N LYS A 74 2.46 -7.06 11.01
CA LYS A 74 3.36 -5.95 10.67
C LYS A 74 2.80 -4.64 11.21
N THR A 75 3.67 -3.83 11.80
CA THR A 75 3.30 -2.56 12.43
C THR A 75 3.97 -1.40 11.73
N SER A 76 3.31 -0.24 11.73
CA SER A 76 3.87 1.00 11.18
C SER A 76 4.31 0.84 9.72
N VAL A 77 3.47 0.18 8.92
CA VAL A 77 3.70 -0.04 7.49
C VAL A 77 3.24 1.18 6.72
N THR A 78 4.14 1.77 5.94
CA THR A 78 3.89 2.99 5.17
C THR A 78 3.34 2.67 3.78
N TYR A 79 2.50 3.55 3.25
CA TYR A 79 2.00 3.52 1.89
C TYR A 79 3.12 3.77 0.87
N SER A 80 3.10 3.05 -0.25
CA SER A 80 3.97 3.35 -1.40
C SER A 80 3.34 2.86 -2.71
N GLU A 81 3.09 3.79 -3.64
CA GLU A 81 2.68 3.45 -5.02
C GLU A 81 3.75 2.66 -5.77
N ASP A 82 5.03 2.89 -5.44
CA ASP A 82 6.18 2.22 -6.06
C ASP A 82 6.35 0.76 -5.61
N LYS A 83 5.47 0.27 -4.72
CA LYS A 83 5.45 -1.12 -4.23
C LYS A 83 6.80 -1.55 -3.64
N LEU A 84 7.44 -0.66 -2.87
CA LEU A 84 8.72 -0.96 -2.23
C LEU A 84 8.58 -2.06 -1.15
N PRO A 85 9.63 -2.84 -0.87
CA PRO A 85 9.65 -3.77 0.26
C PRO A 85 9.22 -3.10 1.58
N TYR A 86 8.49 -3.83 2.43
CA TYR A 86 7.92 -3.31 3.69
C TYR A 86 6.90 -2.16 3.52
N THR A 87 6.21 -2.10 2.39
CA THR A 87 5.14 -1.09 2.19
C THR A 87 3.80 -1.74 1.88
N TRP A 88 2.75 -0.93 1.94
CA TRP A 88 1.43 -1.33 1.46
C TRP A 88 0.94 -0.43 0.34
N HIS A 89 0.05 -0.96 -0.50
CA HIS A 89 -0.63 -0.21 -1.56
C HIS A 89 -2.01 -0.82 -1.84
N PHE A 90 -2.87 -0.07 -2.51
CA PHE A 90 -4.10 -0.61 -3.07
C PHE A 90 -3.80 -1.43 -4.33
N TRP A 91 -4.66 -2.39 -4.65
CA TRP A 91 -4.59 -3.05 -5.94
C TRP A 91 -4.80 -2.03 -7.05
N THR A 92 -3.89 -2.04 -8.04
CA THR A 92 -4.02 -1.30 -9.29
C THR A 92 -4.03 -2.29 -10.43
N PRO A 93 -5.02 -2.23 -11.35
CA PRO A 93 -4.93 -2.97 -12.60
C PRO A 93 -3.74 -2.45 -13.41
N GLU A 94 -2.96 -3.38 -13.99
CA GLU A 94 -1.91 -3.08 -14.97
C GLU A 94 -2.50 -2.65 -16.32
#